data_AF-A0A6M2DHD6-F1
#
_entry.id   AF-A0A6M2DHD6-F1
#
_cell.length_a   1.000
_cell.length_b   1.000
_cell.length_c   1.000
_cell.angle_alpha   90.00
_cell.angle_beta   90.00
_cell.angle_gamma   90.00
#
_symmetry.space_group_name_H-M   'P 1'
#
loop_
_entity.id
_entity.type
_entity.pdbx_description
1 polymer ?
#
loop_
_entity_poly.entity_id
_entity_poly.type
_entity_poly.pdbx_seq_one_letter_code
_entity_poly.pdbx_strand_id
1 'polypeptide(L)'
;MEATLRKQDLPPEGGYKPINFKRVPAKTFFSGYTCFGILFAVTGVGAYLYTLNWRMLRRQKIEMRSARIALHPLLLAERDREYLKQLRRNRDEEAKLMANVKGWEVGKLYGEPVYKMSPKDKLNDPLCVEFYVHANYKDFAERVNLEYWG
;
A
#
# COMPACT_ATOMS: atom_id res chain seq x y z
N MET A 1 88.73 10.72 -44.31
CA MET A 1 87.35 10.67 -43.81
C MET A 1 87.20 9.37 -43.05
N GLU A 2 87.25 9.41 -41.71
CA GLU A 2 87.01 8.21 -40.90
C GLU A 2 85.52 7.87 -40.93
N ALA A 3 85.18 6.70 -41.48
CA ALA A 3 83.83 6.17 -41.43
C ALA A 3 83.60 5.55 -40.05
N THR A 4 82.78 6.19 -39.22
CA THR A 4 82.37 5.64 -37.92
C THR A 4 81.55 4.36 -38.14
N LEU A 5 82.10 3.22 -37.72
CA LEU A 5 81.49 1.91 -37.89
C LEU A 5 80.30 1.78 -36.92
N ARG A 6 79.08 2.02 -37.44
CA ARG A 6 77.84 1.91 -36.66
C ARG A 6 77.53 0.44 -36.40
N LYS A 7 77.55 0.02 -35.12
CA LYS A 7 77.09 -1.31 -34.72
C LYS A 7 75.57 -1.38 -34.88
N GLN A 8 75.11 -2.21 -35.82
CA GLN A 8 73.70 -2.46 -36.05
C GLN A 8 73.21 -3.59 -35.15
N ASP A 9 72.04 -3.42 -34.53
CA ASP A 9 71.38 -4.51 -33.81
C ASP A 9 70.80 -5.50 -34.81
N LEU A 10 71.22 -6.76 -34.67
CA LEU A 10 70.82 -7.88 -35.51
C LEU A 10 69.83 -8.77 -34.75
N PRO A 11 68.93 -9.48 -35.44
CA PRO A 11 68.14 -10.52 -34.79
C PRO A 11 69.07 -11.60 -34.20
N PRO A 12 68.66 -12.28 -33.12
CA PRO A 12 69.44 -13.37 -32.54
C PRO A 12 69.69 -14.46 -33.59
N GLU A 13 70.82 -15.18 -33.50
CA GLU A 13 71.25 -16.17 -34.51
C GLU A 13 70.20 -17.28 -34.78
N GLY A 14 69.31 -17.56 -33.82
CA GLY A 14 68.19 -18.51 -33.96
C GLY A 14 66.83 -17.92 -34.33
N GLY A 15 66.74 -16.61 -34.60
CA GLY A 15 65.50 -15.90 -34.90
C GLY A 15 64.60 -15.64 -33.67
N TYR A 16 63.57 -14.82 -33.84
CA TYR A 16 62.58 -14.55 -32.80
C TYR A 16 61.58 -15.71 -32.66
N LYS A 17 61.03 -15.90 -31.46
CA LYS A 17 59.93 -16.86 -31.25
C LYS A 17 58.74 -16.46 -32.13
N PRO A 18 58.03 -17.44 -32.73
CA PRO A 18 56.86 -17.15 -33.52
C PRO A 18 55.80 -16.48 -32.65
N ILE A 19 55.38 -15.28 -33.03
CA ILE A 19 54.32 -14.55 -32.36
C ILE A 19 53.00 -15.13 -32.86
N ASN A 20 52.14 -15.57 -31.93
CA ASN A 20 50.81 -16.01 -32.31
C ASN A 20 49.94 -14.79 -32.68
N PHE A 21 49.74 -14.59 -33.98
CA PHE A 21 48.87 -13.54 -34.52
C PHE A 21 47.40 -13.98 -34.61
N LYS A 22 47.09 -15.26 -34.39
CA LYS A 22 45.72 -15.77 -34.46
C LYS A 22 44.96 -15.43 -33.19
N ARG A 23 43.69 -15.06 -33.34
CA ARG A 23 42.77 -14.86 -32.21
C ARG A 23 42.55 -16.17 -31.47
N VAL A 24 42.87 -16.19 -30.18
CA VAL A 24 42.48 -17.29 -29.28
C VAL A 24 41.11 -16.96 -28.70
N PRO A 25 40.06 -17.74 -29.00
CA PRO A 25 38.74 -17.48 -28.43
C PRO A 25 38.76 -17.73 -26.91
N ALA A 26 37.95 -16.98 -26.17
CA ALA A 26 37.81 -17.16 -24.73
C ALA A 26 37.22 -18.55 -24.41
N LYS A 27 37.66 -19.16 -23.32
CA LYS A 27 37.14 -20.44 -22.85
C LYS A 27 35.70 -20.27 -22.38
N THR A 28 34.77 -21.00 -22.97
CA THR A 28 33.38 -21.05 -22.54
C THR A 28 33.19 -22.22 -21.57
N PHE A 29 32.53 -21.96 -20.43
CA PHE A 29 32.28 -22.98 -19.41
C PHE A 29 30.92 -23.66 -19.56
N PHE A 30 29.96 -23.00 -20.21
CA PHE A 30 28.60 -23.49 -20.39
C PHE A 30 28.20 -23.43 -21.87
N SER A 31 27.55 -24.50 -22.32
CA SER A 31 26.86 -24.53 -23.61
C SER A 31 25.47 -23.91 -23.48
N GLY A 32 24.90 -23.41 -24.57
CA GLY A 32 23.55 -22.83 -24.57
C GLY A 32 22.50 -23.78 -23.96
N TYR A 33 22.57 -25.08 -24.28
CA TYR A 33 21.69 -26.09 -23.69
C TYR A 33 21.85 -26.24 -22.18
N THR A 34 23.08 -26.14 -21.66
CA THR A 34 23.33 -26.22 -20.21
C THR A 34 22.74 -25.02 -19.48
N CYS A 35 22.78 -23.83 -20.07
CA CYS A 35 22.14 -22.63 -19.50
C CYS A 35 20.61 -22.79 -19.43
N PHE A 36 19.99 -23.32 -20.48
CA PHE A 36 18.55 -23.61 -20.46
C PHE A 36 18.20 -24.69 -19.43
N GLY A 37 18.99 -25.75 -19.30
CA GLY A 37 18.80 -26.77 -18.27
C GLY A 37 18.82 -26.19 -16.86
N ILE A 38 19.81 -25.32 -16.56
CA ILE A 38 19.90 -24.62 -15.27
C ILE A 38 18.68 -23.72 -15.05
N LEU A 39 18.28 -22.96 -16.08
CA LEU A 39 17.12 -22.07 -15.99
C LEU A 39 15.84 -22.84 -15.63
N PHE A 40 15.56 -23.95 -16.33
CA PHE A 40 14.38 -24.76 -16.05
C PHE A 40 14.45 -25.43 -14.68
N ALA A 41 15.62 -25.90 -14.25
CA ALA A 41 15.81 -26.49 -12.93
C ALA A 41 15.53 -25.48 -11.82
N VAL A 42 16.13 -24.29 -11.90
CA VAL A 42 15.93 -23.22 -10.91
C VAL A 42 14.48 -22.75 -10.91
N THR A 43 13.87 -22.60 -12.08
CA THR A 43 12.46 -22.17 -12.21
C THR A 43 11.51 -23.22 -11.63
N GLY A 44 11.74 -24.51 -11.90
CA GLY A 44 10.92 -25.60 -11.37
C GLY A 44 10.98 -25.69 -9.85
N VAL A 45 12.19 -25.59 -9.27
CA VAL A 45 12.37 -25.56 -7.80
C VAL A 45 11.74 -24.30 -7.20
N GLY A 46 11.94 -23.14 -7.83
CA GLY A 46 11.36 -21.87 -7.40
C GLY A 46 9.82 -21.91 -7.39
N ALA A 47 9.21 -22.45 -8.45
CA ALA A 47 7.76 -22.64 -8.54
C ALA A 47 7.24 -23.57 -7.44
N TYR A 48 7.94 -24.68 -7.17
CA TYR A 48 7.57 -25.60 -6.09
C TYR A 48 7.57 -24.90 -4.72
N LEU A 49 8.67 -24.23 -4.35
CA LEU A 49 8.77 -23.49 -3.09
C LEU A 49 7.73 -22.37 -2.99
N TYR A 50 7.47 -21.67 -4.10
CA TYR A 50 6.42 -20.66 -4.18
C TYR A 50 5.05 -21.24 -3.83
N THR A 51 4.68 -22.41 -4.36
CA THR A 51 3.38 -23.02 -4.07
C THR A 51 3.20 -23.38 -2.59
N LEU A 52 4.26 -23.84 -1.92
CA LEU A 52 4.25 -24.13 -0.49
C LEU A 52 4.01 -22.84 0.33
N ASN A 53 4.78 -21.79 0.03
CA ASN A 53 4.64 -20.48 0.68
C ASN A 53 3.25 -19.89 0.45
N TRP A 54 2.72 -19.99 -0.77
CA TRP A 54 1.41 -19.49 -1.11
C TRP A 54 0.29 -20.17 -0.31
N ARG A 55 0.37 -21.49 -0.10
CA ARG A 55 -0.57 -22.23 0.75
C ARG A 55 -0.52 -21.75 2.20
N MET A 56 0.68 -21.52 2.74
CA MET A 56 0.86 -20.99 4.09
C MET A 56 0.28 -19.58 4.23
N LEU A 57 0.64 -18.65 3.34
CA LEU A 57 0.12 -17.28 3.35
C LEU A 57 -1.39 -17.23 3.20
N ARG A 58 -1.97 -18.13 2.39
CA ARG A 58 -3.42 -18.24 2.26
C ARG A 58 -4.07 -18.64 3.59
N ARG A 59 -3.50 -19.60 4.32
CA ARG A 59 -4.00 -19.99 5.66
C ARG A 59 -3.94 -18.81 6.64
N GLN A 60 -2.83 -18.10 6.69
CA GLN A 60 -2.68 -16.90 7.54
C GLN A 60 -3.69 -15.80 7.17
N LYS A 61 -3.93 -15.56 5.87
CA LYS A 61 -4.95 -14.59 5.42
C LYS A 61 -6.36 -15.00 5.83
N ILE A 62 -6.68 -16.29 5.78
CA ILE A 62 -7.98 -16.81 6.23
C ILE A 62 -8.10 -16.63 7.74
N GLU A 63 -7.08 -17.00 8.50
CA GLU A 63 -7.04 -16.83 9.96
C GLU A 63 -7.25 -15.37 10.38
N MET A 64 -6.48 -14.43 9.81
CA MET A 64 -6.62 -13.01 10.09
C MET A 64 -8.00 -12.45 9.70
N ARG A 65 -8.57 -12.93 8.59
CA ARG A 65 -9.93 -12.53 8.18
C ARG A 65 -10.96 -13.07 9.16
N SER A 66 -10.86 -14.33 9.57
CA SER A 66 -11.76 -14.93 10.56
C SER A 66 -11.67 -14.21 11.91
N ALA A 67 -10.46 -13.87 12.37
CA ALA A 67 -10.26 -13.08 13.58
C ALA A 67 -10.95 -11.70 13.48
N ARG A 68 -10.81 -11.02 12.33
CA ARG A 68 -11.49 -9.74 12.10
C ARG A 68 -13.01 -9.88 12.09
N ILE A 69 -13.55 -10.91 11.43
CA ILE A 69 -15.00 -11.17 11.40
C ILE A 69 -15.52 -11.45 12.82
N ALA A 70 -14.77 -12.20 13.63
CA ALA A 70 -15.13 -12.48 15.01
C ALA A 70 -15.16 -11.22 15.89
N LEU A 71 -14.23 -10.29 15.69
CA LEU A 71 -14.17 -9.02 16.44
C LEU A 71 -15.10 -7.93 15.89
N HIS A 72 -15.50 -8.03 14.63
CA HIS A 72 -16.32 -7.03 13.95
C HIS A 72 -17.59 -6.62 14.71
N PRO A 73 -18.43 -7.54 15.23
CA PRO A 73 -19.65 -7.15 15.93
C PRO A 73 -19.38 -6.35 17.22
N LEU A 74 -18.29 -6.64 17.93
CA LEU A 74 -17.90 -5.89 19.12
C LEU A 74 -17.48 -4.46 18.73
N LEU A 75 -16.59 -4.33 17.76
CA LEU A 75 -16.11 -3.03 17.28
C LEU A 75 -17.25 -2.19 16.68
N LEU A 76 -18.18 -2.84 15.97
CA LEU A 76 -19.36 -2.19 15.43
C LEU A 76 -20.24 -1.65 16.56
N ALA A 77 -20.51 -2.46 17.60
CA ALA A 77 -21.30 -2.02 18.75
C ALA A 77 -20.63 -0.88 19.53
N GLU A 78 -19.31 -0.90 19.71
CA GLU A 78 -18.57 0.21 20.34
C GLU A 78 -18.67 1.49 19.51
N ARG A 79 -18.46 1.39 18.20
CA ARG A 79 -18.61 2.53 17.28
C ARG A 79 -20.03 3.10 17.32
N ASP A 80 -21.04 2.25 17.24
CA ASP A 80 -22.45 2.67 17.21
C ASP A 80 -22.85 3.33 18.54
N ARG A 81 -22.33 2.85 19.68
CA ARG A 81 -22.50 3.51 20.99
C ARG A 81 -21.90 4.91 21.02
N GLU A 82 -20.65 5.08 20.58
CA GLU A 82 -20.00 6.39 20.55
C GLU A 82 -20.67 7.35 19.58
N TYR A 83 -21.12 6.83 18.43
CA TYR A 83 -21.88 7.59 17.45
C TYR A 83 -23.18 8.15 18.05
N LEU A 84 -24.00 7.31 18.69
CA LEU A 84 -25.24 7.76 19.34
C LEU A 84 -24.99 8.74 20.49
N LYS A 85 -23.93 8.55 21.27
CA LYS A 85 -23.52 9.52 22.31
C LYS A 85 -23.19 10.87 21.71
N GLN A 86 -22.49 10.90 20.58
CA GLN A 86 -22.15 12.15 19.90
C GLN A 86 -23.40 12.85 19.34
N LEU A 87 -24.33 12.11 18.72
CA LEU A 87 -25.61 12.66 18.29
C LEU A 87 -26.38 13.28 19.46
N ARG A 88 -26.36 12.60 20.61
CA ARG A 88 -27.02 13.09 21.82
C ARG A 88 -26.38 14.40 22.31
N ARG A 89 -25.05 14.50 22.32
CA ARG A 89 -24.33 15.74 22.66
C ARG A 89 -24.72 16.89 21.74
N ASN A 90 -24.72 16.67 20.42
CA ASN A 90 -25.10 17.72 19.47
C ASN A 90 -26.54 18.19 19.70
N ARG A 91 -27.46 17.27 20.00
CA ARG A 91 -28.85 17.62 20.30
C ARG A 91 -29.01 18.37 21.63
N ASP A 92 -28.27 17.97 22.66
CA ASP A 92 -28.30 18.64 23.96
C ASP A 92 -27.67 20.06 23.85
N GLU A 93 -26.63 20.23 23.03
CA GLU A 93 -26.04 21.56 22.75
C GLU A 93 -26.98 22.44 21.89
N GLU A 94 -27.65 21.87 20.89
CA GLU A 94 -28.71 22.57 20.13
C GLU A 94 -29.79 23.11 21.08
N ALA A 95 -30.25 22.27 22.01
CA ALA A 95 -31.28 22.64 22.99
C ALA A 95 -30.83 23.79 23.91
N LYS A 96 -29.57 23.79 24.35
CA LYS A 96 -29.00 24.87 25.16
C LYS A 96 -28.83 26.16 24.35
N LEU A 97 -28.27 26.07 23.15
CA LEU A 97 -27.97 27.21 22.30
C LEU A 97 -29.24 27.92 21.82
N MET A 98 -30.27 27.14 21.48
CA MET A 98 -31.51 27.66 20.90
C MET A 98 -32.63 27.92 21.92
N ALA A 99 -32.36 27.75 23.22
CA ALA A 99 -33.35 27.88 24.30
C ALA A 99 -34.11 29.22 24.29
N ASN A 100 -33.45 30.30 23.86
CA ASN A 100 -33.99 31.66 23.89
C ASN A 100 -34.61 32.11 22.56
N VAL A 101 -34.65 31.24 21.54
CA VAL A 101 -35.15 31.58 20.21
C VAL A 101 -36.64 31.23 20.11
N LYS A 102 -37.49 32.25 19.94
CA LYS A 102 -38.94 32.08 19.85
C LYS A 102 -39.31 31.20 18.64
N GLY A 103 -40.02 30.11 18.90
CA GLY A 103 -40.51 29.19 17.86
C GLY A 103 -39.49 28.16 17.39
N TRP A 104 -38.32 28.06 18.04
CA TRP A 104 -37.37 26.98 17.77
C TRP A 104 -37.80 25.69 18.48
N GLU A 105 -37.89 24.60 17.72
CA GLU A 105 -38.10 23.26 18.25
C GLU A 105 -36.90 22.38 17.91
N VAL A 106 -36.26 21.82 18.93
CA VAL A 106 -35.02 21.04 18.79
C VAL A 106 -35.19 19.85 17.85
N GLY A 107 -34.32 19.75 16.84
CA GLY A 107 -34.35 18.69 15.83
C GLY A 107 -35.47 18.83 14.79
N LYS A 108 -36.07 20.02 14.66
CA LYS A 108 -36.98 20.39 13.57
C LYS A 108 -36.50 21.65 12.87
N LEU A 109 -36.81 21.75 11.58
CA LEU A 109 -36.56 22.94 10.80
C LEU A 109 -37.88 23.69 10.61
N TYR A 110 -37.99 24.89 11.18
CA TYR A 110 -39.21 25.70 11.16
C TYR A 110 -40.47 24.97 11.65
N GLY A 111 -40.32 24.10 12.66
CA GLY A 111 -41.42 23.32 13.23
C GLY A 111 -41.78 22.03 12.46
N GLU A 112 -41.14 21.78 11.33
CA GLU A 112 -41.31 20.55 10.53
C GLU A 112 -40.07 19.64 10.61
N PRO A 113 -40.23 18.31 10.52
CA PRO A 113 -39.09 17.41 10.34
C PRO A 113 -38.43 17.65 8.99
N VAL A 114 -37.09 17.67 8.97
CA VAL A 114 -36.29 17.85 7.74
C VAL A 114 -36.64 16.78 6.71
N TYR A 115 -36.74 15.53 7.14
CA TYR A 115 -37.09 14.39 6.28
C TYR A 115 -38.58 14.07 6.39
N LYS A 116 -39.35 14.46 5.37
CA LYS A 116 -40.82 14.26 5.33
C LYS A 116 -41.23 12.83 4.97
N MET A 117 -40.43 12.16 4.15
CA MET A 117 -40.72 10.82 3.61
C MET A 117 -40.17 9.68 4.49
N SER A 118 -39.31 10.01 5.47
CA SER A 118 -38.73 9.02 6.37
C SER A 118 -39.77 8.56 7.42
N PRO A 119 -39.84 7.25 7.74
CA PRO A 119 -40.58 6.77 8.90
C PRO A 119 -40.09 7.48 10.17
N LYS A 120 -41.01 7.76 11.11
CA LYS A 120 -40.68 8.49 12.35
C LYS A 120 -39.65 7.76 13.23
N ASP A 121 -39.66 6.43 13.21
CA ASP A 121 -38.77 5.60 14.03
C ASP A 121 -37.40 5.35 13.37
N LYS A 122 -37.18 5.85 12.15
CA LYS A 122 -35.91 5.69 11.44
C LYS A 122 -34.94 6.78 11.91
N LEU A 123 -33.77 6.36 12.40
CA LEU A 123 -32.64 7.25 12.57
C LEU A 123 -32.13 7.68 11.18
N ASN A 124 -32.16 8.98 10.89
CA ASN A 124 -31.52 9.51 9.70
C ASN A 124 -30.08 9.85 10.06
N ASP A 125 -29.13 9.27 9.34
CA ASP A 125 -27.71 9.53 9.57
C ASP A 125 -27.41 11.00 9.18
N PRO A 126 -26.78 11.79 10.06
CA PRO A 126 -26.41 13.16 9.75
C PRO A 126 -25.20 13.19 8.83
N LEU A 127 -25.03 14.32 8.18
CA LEU A 127 -23.85 14.56 7.36
C LEU A 127 -22.59 14.61 8.23
N CYS A 128 -21.41 14.37 7.63
CA CYS A 128 -20.13 14.46 8.34
C CYS A 128 -19.97 15.85 9.01
N VAL A 129 -20.33 16.92 8.30
CA VAL A 129 -20.34 18.29 8.86
C VAL A 129 -21.25 18.43 10.08
N GLU A 130 -22.43 17.81 10.07
CA GLU A 130 -23.41 17.85 11.16
C GLU A 130 -22.97 17.03 12.38
N PHE A 131 -22.26 15.92 12.15
CA PHE A 131 -21.70 15.10 13.21
C PHE A 131 -20.56 15.83 13.95
N TYR A 132 -19.69 16.53 13.21
CA TYR A 132 -18.51 17.22 13.74
C TYR A 132 -18.74 18.72 14.06
N VAL A 133 -19.97 19.23 14.09
CA VAL A 133 -20.27 20.67 14.31
C VAL A 133 -19.57 21.26 15.55
N HIS A 134 -19.49 20.48 16.62
CA HIS A 134 -18.88 20.91 17.89
C HIS A 134 -17.46 20.35 18.10
N ALA A 135 -16.91 19.65 17.10
CA ALA A 135 -15.55 19.12 17.16
C ALA A 135 -14.52 20.17 16.74
N ASN A 136 -13.25 19.90 17.00
CA ASN A 136 -12.17 20.72 16.46
C ASN A 136 -12.15 20.58 14.93
N TYR A 137 -11.92 21.69 14.22
CA TYR A 137 -11.77 21.70 12.77
C TYR A 137 -10.72 20.70 12.29
N LYS A 138 -9.63 20.51 13.05
CA LYS A 138 -8.59 19.53 12.71
C LYS A 138 -9.14 18.10 12.60
N ASP A 139 -9.96 17.69 13.57
CA ASP A 139 -10.52 16.34 13.63
C ASP A 139 -11.52 16.12 12.48
N PHE A 140 -12.31 17.15 12.17
CA PHE A 140 -13.18 17.17 11.00
C PHE A 140 -12.38 17.06 9.69
N ALA A 141 -11.34 17.87 9.52
CA ALA A 141 -10.53 17.89 8.31
C ALA A 141 -9.80 16.56 8.08
N GLU A 142 -9.30 15.94 9.15
CA GLU A 142 -8.70 14.60 9.09
C GLU A 142 -9.72 13.55 8.64
N ARG A 143 -10.94 13.59 9.20
CA ARG A 143 -12.01 12.69 8.81
C ARG A 143 -12.42 12.84 7.35
N VAL A 144 -12.57 14.08 6.90
CA VAL A 144 -12.91 14.43 5.51
C VAL A 144 -11.82 13.94 4.55
N ASN A 145 -10.54 14.14 4.90
CA ASN A 145 -9.44 13.65 4.07
C ASN A 145 -9.43 12.13 3.94
N LEU A 146 -9.71 11.40 5.03
CA LEU A 146 -9.83 9.94 4.99
C LEU A 146 -11.00 9.48 4.12
N GLU A 147 -12.10 10.22 4.07
CA GLU A 147 -13.28 9.85 3.26
C GLU A 147 -13.04 10.07 1.76
N TYR A 148 -12.39 11.17 1.38
CA TYR A 148 -12.16 11.51 -0.03
C TYR A 148 -10.90 10.87 -0.62
N TRP A 149 -9.85 10.68 0.19
CA TRP A 149 -8.52 10.29 -0.28
C TRP A 149 -7.95 9.03 0.38
N GLY A 150 -8.71 8.38 1.28
CA GLY A 150 -8.31 7.18 2.01
C GLY A 150 -8.73 5.85 1.38
#